data_AF-A0A210RYP4-F1
#
_entry.id   AF-A0A210RYP4-F1
#
_cell.length_a   1.000
_cell.length_b   1.000
_cell.length_c   1.000
_cell.angle_alpha   90.00
_cell.angle_beta   90.00
_cell.angle_gamma   90.00
#
_symmetry.space_group_name_H-M   'P 1'
#
loop_
_entity.id
_entity.type
_entity.pdbx_description
1 polymer ?
#
loop_
_entity_poly.entity_id
_entity_poly.type
_entity_poly.pdbx_seq_one_letter_code
_entity_poly.pdbx_strand_id
1 'polypeptide(L)'
;MKTTSYLSLIFVLALMACSTPVSEFGVYKQSDGAIGVHAPKGANENEVQQAALAECKKLGKQSAVIAESRKTVNDRFPMTYIYLCR
;
A
#
# COMPACT_ATOMS: atom_id res chain seq x y z
N MET A 1 -40.28 -8.56 18.10
CA MET A 1 -39.04 -9.37 18.01
C MET A 1 -38.37 -9.39 16.62
N LYS A 2 -38.77 -8.56 15.64
CA LYS A 2 -38.12 -8.51 14.31
C LYS A 2 -37.05 -7.41 14.19
N THR A 3 -37.21 -6.30 14.89
CA THR A 3 -36.32 -5.12 14.81
C THR A 3 -34.94 -5.34 15.43
N THR A 4 -34.83 -6.16 16.48
CA THR A 4 -33.54 -6.50 17.11
C THR A 4 -32.64 -7.37 16.21
N SER A 5 -33.22 -8.16 15.29
CA SER A 5 -32.45 -9.00 14.37
C SER A 5 -31.71 -8.17 13.30
N TYR A 6 -32.34 -7.10 12.80
CA TYR A 6 -31.71 -6.21 11.82
C TYR A 6 -30.56 -5.39 12.41
N LEU A 7 -30.65 -5.03 13.68
CA LEU A 7 -29.60 -4.27 14.37
C LEU A 7 -28.29 -5.08 14.48
N SER A 8 -28.41 -6.38 14.78
CA SER A 8 -27.27 -7.30 14.84
C SER A 8 -26.61 -7.51 13.48
N LEU A 9 -27.40 -7.55 12.39
CA LEU A 9 -26.88 -7.72 11.03
C LEU A 9 -26.05 -6.51 10.58
N ILE A 10 -26.51 -5.29 10.92
CA ILE A 10 -25.79 -4.05 10.60
C ILE A 10 -24.46 -3.98 11.34
N PHE A 11 -24.40 -4.46 12.58
CA PHE A 11 -23.18 -4.45 13.38
C PHE A 11 -22.09 -5.38 12.83
N VAL A 12 -22.48 -6.55 12.31
CA VAL A 12 -21.54 -7.49 11.66
C VAL A 12 -21.00 -6.92 10.34
N LEU A 13 -21.86 -6.25 9.55
CA LEU A 13 -21.42 -5.61 8.30
C LEU A 13 -20.44 -4.45 8.54
N ALA A 14 -20.65 -3.68 9.61
CA ALA A 14 -19.76 -2.58 9.99
C ALA A 14 -18.35 -3.07 10.39
N LEU A 15 -18.24 -4.25 11.01
CA LEU A 15 -16.96 -4.83 11.44
C LEU A 15 -16.13 -5.38 10.26
N MET A 16 -16.76 -5.83 9.18
CA MET A 16 -16.05 -6.30 7.98
C MET A 16 -15.49 -5.16 7.12
N ALA A 17 -15.97 -3.92 7.29
CA ALA A 17 -15.51 -2.77 6.49
C ALA A 17 -14.15 -2.20 6.95
N CYS A 18 -13.59 -2.67 8.05
CA CYS A 18 -12.35 -2.15 8.64
C CYS A 18 -11.18 -3.15 8.60
N SER A 19 -11.25 -4.20 7.77
CA SER A 19 -10.07 -5.00 7.44
C SER A 19 -9.19 -4.19 6.50
N THR A 20 -8.37 -3.31 7.06
CA THR A 20 -7.24 -2.74 6.35
C THR A 20 -6.41 -3.92 5.85
N PRO A 21 -6.25 -4.11 4.53
CA PRO A 21 -5.39 -5.17 4.04
C PRO A 21 -4.02 -4.88 4.64
N VAL A 22 -3.44 -5.87 5.32
CA VAL A 22 -2.08 -5.78 5.84
C VAL A 22 -1.20 -5.59 4.61
N SER A 23 -0.84 -4.36 4.28
CA SER A 23 0.02 -4.12 3.12
C SER A 23 1.37 -4.73 3.49
N GLU A 24 1.69 -5.86 2.87
CA GLU A 24 3.01 -6.47 3.01
C GLU A 24 4.10 -5.56 2.43
N PHE A 25 3.71 -4.48 1.75
CA PHE A 25 4.58 -3.43 1.26
C PHE A 25 4.79 -2.35 2.32
N GLY A 26 6.06 -2.05 2.63
CA GLY A 26 6.41 -0.90 3.45
C GLY A 26 6.58 0.33 2.56
N VAL A 27 5.63 1.25 2.56
CA VAL A 27 5.71 2.46 1.72
C VAL A 27 6.09 3.68 2.57
N TYR A 28 7.02 4.49 2.08
CA TYR A 28 7.45 5.71 2.75
C TYR A 28 7.64 6.85 1.75
N LYS A 29 7.48 8.09 2.24
CA LYS A 29 7.72 9.31 1.45
C LYS A 29 9.08 9.88 1.81
N GLN A 30 9.90 10.13 0.81
CA GLN A 30 11.19 10.78 0.95
C GLN A 30 11.03 12.32 0.85
N SER A 31 11.97 13.07 1.42
CA SER A 31 11.88 14.54 1.54
C SER A 31 11.87 15.28 0.20
N ASP A 32 12.43 14.66 -0.83
CA ASP A 32 12.43 15.08 -2.24
C ASP A 32 11.10 14.81 -2.97
N GLY A 33 10.12 14.20 -2.31
CA GLY A 33 8.82 13.84 -2.90
C GLY A 33 8.81 12.50 -3.63
N ALA A 34 9.89 11.72 -3.56
CA ALA A 34 9.91 10.35 -4.04
C ALA A 34 9.18 9.41 -3.06
N ILE A 35 8.66 8.29 -3.57
CA ILE A 35 7.99 7.24 -2.82
C ILE A 35 8.86 5.99 -2.83
N GLY A 36 9.33 5.58 -1.67
CA GLY A 36 10.02 4.31 -1.49
C GLY A 36 9.03 3.20 -1.14
N VAL A 37 9.12 2.07 -1.84
CA VAL A 37 8.32 0.87 -1.59
C VAL A 37 9.26 -0.29 -1.27
N HIS A 38 9.20 -0.78 -0.04
CA HIS A 38 9.82 -2.03 0.38
C HIS A 38 8.97 -3.19 -0.12
N ALA A 39 9.56 -4.00 -0.99
CA ALA A 39 8.90 -5.15 -1.59
C ALA A 39 9.27 -6.43 -0.81
N PRO A 40 8.27 -7.24 -0.40
CA PRO A 40 8.51 -8.54 0.21
C PRO A 40 9.08 -9.54 -0.81
N LYS A 41 9.66 -10.62 -0.30
CA LYS A 41 10.29 -11.67 -1.12
C LYS A 41 9.22 -12.34 -2.01
N GLY A 42 9.33 -12.14 -3.33
CA GLY A 42 8.39 -12.69 -4.31
C GLY A 42 7.32 -11.70 -4.81
N ALA A 43 7.37 -10.44 -4.38
CA ALA A 43 6.47 -9.41 -4.90
C ALA A 43 6.68 -9.13 -6.38
N ASN A 44 5.58 -8.94 -7.10
CA ASN A 44 5.60 -8.54 -8.50
C ASN A 44 5.88 -7.04 -8.63
N GLU A 45 6.67 -6.65 -9.63
CA GLU A 45 6.97 -5.24 -9.91
C GLU A 45 5.69 -4.41 -10.15
N ASN A 46 4.65 -5.02 -10.74
CA ASN A 46 3.34 -4.38 -10.94
C ASN A 46 2.64 -4.01 -9.62
N GLU A 47 2.73 -4.86 -8.59
CA GLU A 47 2.12 -4.60 -7.28
C GLU A 47 2.85 -3.48 -6.54
N VAL A 48 4.19 -3.50 -6.62
CA VAL A 48 5.05 -2.44 -6.09
C VAL A 48 4.71 -1.09 -6.75
N GLN A 49 4.55 -1.08 -8.08
CA GLN A 49 4.17 0.12 -8.81
C GLN A 49 2.76 0.60 -8.43
N GLN A 50 1.80 -0.30 -8.25
CA GLN A 50 0.45 0.07 -7.82
C GLN A 50 0.44 0.68 -6.41
N ALA A 51 1.24 0.14 -5.49
CA ALA A 51 1.42 0.73 -4.17
C ALA A 51 2.02 2.14 -4.25
N ALA A 52 3.04 2.34 -5.10
CA ALA A 52 3.62 3.66 -5.34
C ALA A 52 2.60 4.63 -5.99
N LEU A 53 1.80 4.17 -6.95
CA LEU A 53 0.76 4.96 -7.60
C LEU A 53 -0.34 5.40 -6.63
N ALA A 54 -0.73 4.54 -5.68
CA ALA A 54 -1.71 4.88 -4.66
C ALA A 54 -1.20 6.03 -3.78
N GLU A 55 0.07 6.02 -3.39
CA GLU A 55 0.68 7.12 -2.63
C GLU A 55 0.89 8.38 -3.49
N CYS A 56 1.35 8.26 -4.74
CA CYS A 56 1.46 9.40 -5.63
C CYS A 56 0.11 10.09 -5.88
N LYS A 57 -0.99 9.32 -5.98
CA LYS A 57 -2.35 9.87 -6.09
C LYS A 57 -2.77 10.67 -4.86
N LYS A 58 -2.38 10.24 -3.64
CA LYS A 58 -2.60 11.02 -2.41
C LYS A 58 -1.86 12.36 -2.42
N LEU A 59 -0.75 12.45 -3.16
CA LEU A 59 0.00 13.69 -3.39
C LEU A 59 -0.53 14.52 -4.57
N GLY A 60 -1.60 14.07 -5.25
CA GLY A 60 -2.17 14.73 -6.42
C GLY A 60 -1.42 14.48 -7.73
N LYS A 61 -0.53 13.49 -7.77
CA LYS A 61 0.22 13.07 -8.97
C LYS A 61 -0.39 11.83 -9.60
N GLN A 62 -0.34 11.73 -10.92
CA GLN A 62 -1.06 10.68 -11.66
C GLN A 62 -0.18 9.48 -12.01
N SER A 63 1.15 9.65 -11.99
CA SER A 63 2.10 8.63 -12.41
C SER A 63 3.19 8.40 -11.36
N ALA A 64 3.71 7.17 -11.33
CA ALA A 64 4.83 6.74 -10.51
C ALA A 64 5.85 6.06 -11.44
N VAL A 65 7.01 6.70 -11.61
CA VAL A 65 8.08 6.21 -12.48
C VAL A 65 9.20 5.66 -11.61
N ILE A 66 9.65 4.44 -11.88
CA ILE A 66 10.79 3.86 -11.16
C ILE A 66 12.05 4.69 -11.40
N ALA A 67 12.66 5.18 -10.32
CA ALA A 67 13.90 5.92 -10.36
C ALA A 67 15.08 5.00 -10.01
N GLU A 68 14.95 4.23 -8.93
CA GLU A 68 16.01 3.36 -8.46
C GLU A 68 15.45 2.09 -7.83
N SER A 69 16.20 1.00 -7.92
CA SER A 69 15.97 -0.21 -7.13
C SER A 69 17.22 -0.50 -6.29
N ARG A 70 17.03 -0.71 -5.00
CA ARG A 70 18.11 -0.99 -4.05
C ARG A 70 17.84 -2.29 -3.32
N LYS A 71 18.87 -3.11 -3.20
CA LYS A 71 18.84 -4.30 -2.34
C LYS A 71 18.98 -3.86 -0.89
N THR A 72 18.15 -4.43 -0.03
CA THR A 72 18.17 -4.19 1.40
C THR A 72 18.75 -5.40 2.12
N VAL A 73 19.38 -5.16 3.27
CA VAL A 73 19.99 -6.21 4.10
C VAL A 73 18.92 -7.01 4.87
N ASN A 74 17.68 -6.55 4.86
CA ASN A 74 16.56 -7.16 5.56
C ASN A 74 15.95 -8.33 4.78
N ASP A 75 15.93 -9.52 5.36
CA ASP A 75 15.38 -10.72 4.71
C ASP A 75 13.87 -10.62 4.41
N ARG A 76 13.13 -9.85 5.22
CA ARG A 76 11.69 -9.65 5.02
C ARG A 76 11.39 -8.78 3.80
N PHE A 77 12.25 -7.81 3.52
CA PHE A 77 12.15 -6.91 2.37
C PHE A 77 13.49 -6.92 1.65
N PRO A 78 13.73 -7.82 0.70
CA PRO A 78 15.03 -7.92 0.01
C PRO A 78 15.26 -6.79 -0.99
N MET A 79 14.19 -6.13 -1.45
CA MET A 79 14.24 -5.07 -2.46
C MET A 79 13.45 -3.85 -1.99
N THR A 80 14.00 -2.68 -2.28
CA THR A 80 13.33 -1.39 -2.12
C THR A 80 13.34 -0.68 -3.46
N TYR A 81 12.19 -0.22 -3.89
CA TYR A 81 12.01 0.50 -5.14
C TYR A 81 11.67 1.95 -4.84
N ILE A 82 12.39 2.87 -5.45
CA ILE A 82 12.14 4.31 -5.31
C ILE A 82 11.42 4.76 -6.58
N TYR A 83 10.25 5.36 -6.40
CA TYR A 83 9.44 5.91 -7.47
C TYR A 83 9.38 7.43 -7.37
N LEU A 84 9.47 8.10 -8.51
CA LEU A 84 9.20 9.52 -8.63
C LEU A 84 7.76 9.72 -9.06
N CYS A 85 7.03 10.52 -8.30
CA CYS A 85 5.67 10.92 -8.64
C CYS A 85 5.71 12.05 -9.69
N ARG A 86 5.03 11.85 -10.83
CA ARG A 86 4.83 12.88 -11.86
C ARG A 86 3.34 13.15 -12.10
#